data_AF-A0A227JEM7-F1
#
_entry.id   AF-A0A227JEM7-F1
#
_cell.length_a   1.000
_cell.length_b   1.000
_cell.length_c   1.000
_cell.angle_alpha   90.00
_cell.angle_beta   90.00
_cell.angle_gamma   90.00
#
_symmetry.space_group_name_H-M   'P 1'
#
loop_
_entity.id
_entity.type
_entity.pdbx_description
1 polymer ?
#
loop_
_entity_poly.entity_id
_entity_poly.type
_entity_poly.pdbx_seq_one_letter_code
_entity_poly.pdbx_strand_id
1 'polypeptide(L)' 'MTNQTRNVVVVDCLRTPMGRSKGGAFRHTRAEDLSAHLMKGILARNPQVNPSEIEDI' A
#
# COMPACT_ATOMS: atom_id res chain seq x y z
N MET A 1 -16.65 25.53 -2.36
CA MET A 1 -16.48 24.17 -1.79
C MET A 1 -16.09 24.34 -0.34
N THR A 2 -16.98 24.01 0.58
CA THR A 2 -16.77 24.19 2.03
C THR A 2 -15.67 23.24 2.49
N ASN A 3 -14.53 23.79 2.92
CA ASN A 3 -13.43 23.00 3.47
C ASN A 3 -13.84 22.48 4.85
N GLN A 4 -14.48 21.31 4.87
CA GLN A 4 -14.86 20.61 6.09
C GLN A 4 -13.63 19.83 6.56
N THR A 5 -12.99 20.32 7.62
CA THR A 5 -11.72 19.80 8.18
C THR A 5 -11.79 18.35 8.70
N ARG A 6 -12.96 17.70 8.63
CA ARG A 6 -13.20 16.32 9.10
C ARG A 6 -13.50 15.33 7.97
N ASN A 7 -13.22 15.69 6.73
CA ASN A 7 -13.45 14.79 5.62
C ASN A 7 -12.38 13.69 5.60
N VAL A 8 -12.84 12.44 5.51
CA VAL A 8 -11.96 11.29 5.25
C VAL A 8 -11.64 11.27 3.76
N VAL A 9 -10.36 11.15 3.43
CA VAL A 9 -9.88 11.20 2.05
C VAL A 9 -8.98 10.00 1.74
N VAL A 10 -9.05 9.49 0.51
CA VAL A 10 -8.06 8.55 -0.01
C VAL A 10 -6.94 9.37 -0.63
N VAL A 11 -5.77 9.34 0.01
CA VAL A 11 -4.60 10.11 -0.44
C VAL A 11 -3.90 9.41 -1.61
N ASP A 12 -3.74 8.10 -1.52
CA ASP A 12 -2.94 7.34 -2.48
C ASP A 12 -3.29 5.84 -2.45
N CYS A 13 -3.03 5.12 -3.54
CA CYS A 13 -3.23 3.67 -3.61
C CYS A 13 -2.14 2.96 -4.43
N LEU A 14 -1.84 1.72 -4.05
CA LEU A 14 -0.85 0.87 -4.71
C LEU A 14 -1.36 -0.57 -4.74
N ARG A 15 -0.95 -1.32 -5.77
CA ARG A 15 -1.19 -2.76 -5.87
C ARG A 15 -0.01 -3.46 -6.52
N THR A 16 0.10 -4.76 -6.29
CA THR A 16 1.03 -5.60 -7.03
C THR A 16 0.51 -5.82 -8.46
N PRO A 17 1.38 -6.21 -9.40
CA PRO A 17 0.95 -6.85 -10.63
C PRO A 17 0.08 -8.08 -10.32
N MET A 18 -0.81 -8.44 -11.23
CA MET A 18 -1.63 -9.65 -11.08
C MET A 18 -0.89 -10.84 -11.69
N GLY A 19 -0.46 -11.78 -10.85
CA GLY A 19 0.15 -13.04 -11.29
C GLY A 19 -0.91 -14.13 -11.49
N ARG A 20 -0.70 -15.03 -12.44
CA ARG A 20 -1.54 -16.24 -12.55
C ARG A 20 -1.32 -17.17 -11.36
N SER A 21 -2.35 -17.92 -10.97
CA SER A 21 -2.23 -18.96 -9.95
C SER A 21 -1.37 -20.15 -10.46
N LYS A 22 -0.82 -20.94 -9.53
CA LYS A 22 0.04 -22.13 -9.72
C LYS A 22 1.35 -21.88 -10.47
N GLY A 23 1.27 -21.51 -11.75
CA GLY A 23 2.42 -21.33 -12.65
C GLY A 23 2.77 -19.87 -12.93
N GLY A 24 2.14 -18.91 -12.24
CA GLY A 24 2.42 -17.49 -12.47
C GLY A 24 3.57 -16.93 -11.64
N ALA A 25 3.77 -15.62 -11.78
CA ALA A 25 4.94 -14.89 -11.29
C ALA A 25 5.19 -15.00 -9.77
N PHE A 26 4.13 -15.15 -8.97
CA PHE A 26 4.22 -15.18 -7.50
C PHE A 26 4.08 -16.58 -6.89
N ARG A 27 4.26 -17.66 -7.67
CA ARG A 27 4.08 -19.04 -7.18
C ARG A 27 4.99 -19.45 -6.02
N HIS A 28 6.09 -18.73 -5.83
CA HIS A 28 7.08 -18.98 -4.77
C HIS A 28 7.14 -17.86 -3.73
N THR A 29 6.22 -16.90 -3.80
CA THR A 29 6.17 -15.75 -2.90
C THR A 29 5.03 -15.96 -1.92
N ARG A 30 5.27 -15.73 -0.63
CA ARG A 30 4.20 -15.79 0.37
C ARG A 30 3.33 -14.54 0.27
N ALA A 31 2.07 -14.66 0.69
CA ALA A 31 1.15 -13.54 0.67
C ALA A 31 1.64 -12.37 1.55
N GLU A 32 2.25 -12.66 2.70
CA GLU A 32 2.80 -11.65 3.61
C GLU A 32 3.96 -10.85 2.99
N ASP A 33 4.79 -11.47 2.16
CA ASP A 33 5.86 -10.78 1.44
C ASP A 33 5.29 -9.77 0.43
N LEU A 34 4.18 -10.12 -0.22
CA LEU A 34 3.48 -9.22 -1.14
C LEU A 34 2.86 -8.03 -0.39
N SER A 35 2.24 -8.27 0.77
CA SER A 35 1.71 -7.19 1.62
C SER A 35 2.81 -6.27 2.13
N ALA A 36 3.92 -6.82 2.62
CA ALA A 36 5.07 -6.04 3.08
C ALA A 36 5.70 -5.21 1.95
N HIS A 37 5.75 -5.75 0.73
CA HIS A 37 6.22 -5.02 -0.45
C HIS A 37 5.35 -3.78 -0.73
N LEU A 38 4.02 -3.90 -0.60
CA LEU A 38 3.11 -2.76 -0.78
C LEU A 38 3.32 -1.67 0.26
N MET A 39 3.40 -2.04 1.53
CA MET A 39 3.62 -1.08 2.62
C MET A 39 4.92 -0.30 2.45
N LYS A 40 6.00 -0.99 2.07
CA LYS A 40 7.28 -0.34 1.76
C LYS A 40 7.19 0.55 0.52
N GLY A 41 6.49 0.10 -0.52
CA GLY A 41 6.33 0.84 -1.77
C GLY A 41 5.57 2.16 -1.62
N ILE A 42 4.49 2.17 -0.82
CA ILE A 42 3.70 3.39 -0.63
C ILE A 42 4.43 4.44 0.20
N LEU A 43 5.22 4.03 1.20
CA LEU A 43 6.10 4.92 1.96
C LEU A 43 7.26 5.45 1.10
N ALA A 44 7.84 4.60 0.24
CA ALA A 44 8.90 5.03 -0.67
C ALA A 44 8.40 6.06 -1.70
N ARG A 45 7.14 5.98 -2.12
CA ARG A 45 6.52 6.98 -3.02
C ARG A 45 6.22 8.30 -2.30
N ASN A 46 6.03 8.27 -0.98
CA ASN A 46 5.67 9.41 -0.15
C ASN A 46 6.73 9.66 0.94
N PRO A 47 7.95 10.12 0.59
CA PRO A 47 9.06 10.24 1.54
C PRO A 47 8.84 11.28 2.65
N GLN A 48 7.81 12.12 2.52
CA GLN A 48 7.45 13.13 3.51
C GLN A 48 6.57 12.58 4.64
N VAL A 49 5.97 11.40 4.46
CA VAL A 49 5.12 10.76 5.47
C VAL A 49 6.01 10.07 6.49
N ASN A 50 5.85 10.42 7.76
CA ASN A 50 6.50 9.72 8.85
C ASN A 50 5.78 8.38 9.11
N PRO A 51 6.46 7.22 8.97
CA PRO A 51 5.82 5.93 9.21
C PRO A 51 5.26 5.75 10.63
N SER A 52 5.77 6.51 11.60
CA SER A 52 5.32 6.45 13.00
C SER A 52 3.96 7.12 13.23
N GLU A 53 3.46 7.89 12.25
CA GLU A 53 2.14 8.55 12.31
C GLU A 53 1.00 7.65 11.80
N ILE A 54 1.32 6.46 11.28
CA ILE A 54 0.32 5.48 10.88
C ILE A 54 -0.23 4.79 12.13
N GLU A 55 -1.50 5.01 12.42
CA GLU A 55 -2.15 4.50 13.64
C GLU A 55 -2.69 3.08 13.49
N ASP A 56 -3.07 2.64 12.27
CA ASP A 56 -3.70 1.35 12.02
C ASP A 56 -3.41 0.79 10.61
N ILE A 57 -3.40 -0.55 10.46
CA ILE A 57 -3.08 -1.29 9.20
C ILE A 57 -4.00 -2.50 8.99
#